data_AF-A0A7X8M0N4-F1
#
_entry.id   AF-A0A7X8M0N4-F1
#
_cell.length_a   1.000
_cell.length_b   1.000
_cell.length_c   1.000
_cell.angle_alpha   90.00
_cell.angle_beta   90.00
_cell.angle_gamma   90.00
#
_symmetry.space_group_name_H-M   'P 1'
#
loop_
_entity.id
_entity.type
_entity.pdbx_description
1 polymer ?
#
loop_
_entity_poly.entity_id
_entity_poly.type
_entity_poly.pdbx_seq_one_letter_code
_entity_poly.pdbx_strand_id
1 'polypeptide(L)'
;MDLKFVDLFLNPKVWGFLGAVIAFMVAAIGSSKACGVSGQAAAGVITEEPSRFAPTMILQALPATQAIYGFVIAFMIVNKIATVETLEAGLALMATGIPVGVVGFISATWQGKVSTAGIHLVAKRPEALGNAIIYALMVEMFAILSLVVSILMLNQI
;
A
#
# COMPACT_ATOMS: atom_id res chain seq x y z
N MET A 1 40.63 1.57 4.71
CA MET A 1 39.82 1.01 5.80
C MET A 1 38.96 -0.06 5.16
N ASP A 2 39.35 -1.32 5.28
CA ASP A 2 38.63 -2.44 4.68
C ASP A 2 37.26 -2.53 5.34
N LEU A 3 36.23 -2.01 4.67
CA LEU A 3 34.83 -2.32 4.99
C LEU A 3 34.67 -3.82 4.74
N LYS A 4 34.79 -4.64 5.79
CA LYS A 4 34.48 -6.07 5.65
C LYS A 4 32.98 -6.13 5.36
N PHE A 5 32.58 -6.93 4.38
CA PHE A 5 31.16 -7.10 4.00
C PHE A 5 30.24 -7.39 5.21
N VAL A 6 30.77 -8.01 6.26
CA VAL A 6 30.08 -8.27 7.54
C VAL A 6 29.72 -6.98 8.30
N ASP A 7 30.56 -5.94 8.23
CA ASP A 7 30.36 -4.66 8.93
C ASP A 7 29.14 -3.90 8.37
N LEU A 8 28.71 -4.22 7.14
CA LEU A 8 27.48 -3.69 6.56
C LEU A 8 26.23 -4.21 7.29
N PHE A 9 26.20 -5.49 7.66
CA PHE A 9 25.06 -6.10 8.35
C PHE A 9 24.97 -5.72 9.82
N LEU A 10 26.08 -5.25 10.39
CA LEU A 10 26.13 -4.68 11.74
C LEU A 10 25.74 -3.20 11.77
N ASN A 11 25.58 -2.55 10.61
CA ASN A 11 25.17 -1.16 10.55
C ASN A 11 23.64 -1.04 10.79
N PRO A 12 23.22 -0.41 11.90
CA PRO A 12 21.81 -0.36 12.27
C PRO A 12 20.97 0.47 11.28
N LYS A 13 21.58 1.44 10.59
CA LYS A 13 20.91 2.30 9.62
C LYS A 13 20.46 1.50 8.38
N VAL A 14 21.23 0.48 7.99
CA VAL A 14 20.88 -0.39 6.85
C VAL A 14 19.55 -1.09 7.08
N TRP A 15 19.31 -1.57 8.30
CA TRP A 15 18.04 -2.20 8.68
C TRP A 15 16.87 -1.22 8.70
N GLY A 16 17.09 0.01 9.18
CA GLY A 16 16.10 1.09 9.06
C GLY A 16 15.72 1.39 7.61
N PHE A 17 16.71 1.51 6.71
CA PHE A 17 16.44 1.70 5.28
C PHE A 17 15.66 0.52 4.68
N LEU A 18 15.99 -0.72 5.07
CA LEU A 18 15.25 -1.90 4.61
C LEU A 18 13.79 -1.87 5.07
N GLY A 19 13.51 -1.41 6.29
CA GLY A 19 12.15 -1.16 6.78
C GLY A 19 11.36 -0.18 5.91
N ALA A 20 11.98 0.96 5.59
CA ALA A 20 11.36 1.95 4.71
C ALA A 20 11.09 1.40 3.30
N VAL A 21 12.04 0.64 2.75
CA VAL A 21 11.89 -0.05 1.45
C VAL A 21 10.74 -1.03 1.50
N ILE A 22 10.66 -1.88 2.52
CA ILE A 22 9.57 -2.86 2.67
C ILE A 22 8.22 -2.16 2.76
N ALA A 23 8.12 -1.10 3.58
CA ALA A 23 6.87 -0.36 3.77
C ALA A 23 6.32 0.18 2.46
N PHE A 24 7.14 0.92 1.69
CA PHE A 24 6.69 1.55 0.46
C PHE A 24 6.63 0.57 -0.72
N MET A 25 7.72 -0.14 -1.01
CA MET A 25 7.85 -0.94 -2.24
C MET A 25 6.80 -2.05 -2.28
N VAL A 26 6.63 -2.78 -1.19
CA VAL A 26 5.71 -3.93 -1.16
C VAL A 26 4.26 -3.46 -1.31
N ALA A 27 3.86 -2.41 -0.58
CA ALA A 27 2.53 -1.83 -0.70
C ALA A 27 2.29 -1.23 -2.10
N ALA A 28 3.27 -0.52 -2.67
CA ALA A 28 3.16 0.09 -3.99
C ALA A 28 3.04 -0.94 -5.12
N ILE A 29 3.70 -2.09 -5.02
CA ILE A 29 3.51 -3.21 -5.96
C ILE A 29 2.06 -3.71 -5.93
N GLY A 30 1.46 -3.82 -4.74
CA GLY A 30 0.07 -4.22 -4.60
C GLY A 30 -0.90 -3.22 -5.24
N SER A 31 -0.74 -1.95 -4.90
CA SER A 31 -1.58 -0.86 -5.44
C SER A 31 -1.44 -0.73 -6.96
N SER A 32 -0.22 -0.70 -7.50
CA SER A 32 -0.01 -0.57 -8.94
C SER A 32 -0.65 -1.72 -9.73
N LYS A 33 -0.50 -2.96 -9.24
CA LYS A 33 -1.16 -4.13 -9.82
C LYS A 33 -2.68 -4.02 -9.77
N ALA A 34 -3.23 -3.66 -8.61
CA ALA A 34 -4.66 -3.57 -8.39
C ALA A 34 -5.34 -2.46 -9.20
N CYS A 35 -4.70 -1.28 -9.28
CA CYS A 35 -5.12 -0.19 -10.16
C CYS A 35 -5.05 -0.62 -11.62
N GLY A 36 -3.98 -1.33 -12.03
CA GLY A 36 -3.84 -1.83 -13.39
C GLY A 36 -4.97 -2.79 -13.81
N VAL A 37 -5.31 -3.76 -12.95
CA VAL A 37 -6.42 -4.71 -13.21
C VAL A 37 -7.77 -3.99 -13.27
N SER A 38 -8.04 -3.09 -12.32
CA SER A 38 -9.28 -2.31 -12.32
C SER A 38 -9.37 -1.38 -13.53
N GLY A 39 -8.25 -0.80 -13.95
CA GLY A 39 -8.19 0.08 -15.12
C GLY A 39 -8.39 -0.62 -16.44
N GLN A 40 -7.92 -1.87 -16.57
CA GLN A 40 -8.24 -2.71 -17.73
C GLN A 40 -9.76 -2.94 -17.85
N ALA A 41 -10.44 -3.19 -16.73
CA ALA A 41 -11.89 -3.31 -16.71
C ALA A 41 -12.59 -1.98 -17.02
N ALA A 42 -12.12 -0.87 -16.44
CA ALA A 42 -12.64 0.47 -16.71
C ALA A 42 -12.54 0.80 -18.21
N ALA A 43 -11.37 0.53 -18.82
CA ALA A 43 -11.12 0.72 -20.24
C ALA A 43 -12.14 -0.04 -21.11
N GLY A 44 -12.42 -1.31 -20.77
CA GLY A 44 -13.42 -2.11 -21.50
C GLY A 44 -14.86 -1.61 -21.36
N VAL A 45 -15.19 -0.90 -20.28
CA VAL A 45 -16.52 -0.29 -20.13
C VAL A 45 -16.62 1.00 -20.96
N ILE A 46 -15.60 1.86 -20.91
CA ILE A 46 -15.65 3.16 -21.58
C ILE A 46 -15.50 3.09 -23.10
N THR A 47 -15.05 1.96 -23.66
CA THR A 47 -15.08 1.73 -25.12
C THR A 47 -16.50 1.71 -25.67
N GLU A 48 -17.45 1.18 -24.89
CA GLU A 48 -18.87 1.11 -25.25
C GLU A 48 -19.65 2.30 -24.71
N GLU A 49 -19.39 2.70 -23.45
CA GLU A 49 -20.09 3.81 -22.79
C GLU A 49 -19.10 4.86 -22.23
N PRO A 50 -18.61 5.81 -23.06
CA PRO A 50 -17.63 6.82 -22.63
C PRO A 50 -18.09 7.71 -21.46
N SER A 51 -19.41 7.91 -21.32
CA SER A 51 -20.01 8.66 -20.20
C SER A 51 -19.78 8.01 -18.84
N ARG A 52 -19.31 6.75 -18.79
CA ARG A 52 -18.97 6.00 -17.57
C ARG A 52 -17.54 6.21 -17.10
N PHE A 53 -16.80 7.14 -17.69
CA PHE A 53 -15.43 7.46 -17.26
C PHE A 53 -15.34 7.80 -15.77
N ALA A 54 -16.11 8.77 -15.28
CA ALA A 54 -16.05 9.19 -13.88
C ALA A 54 -16.31 8.05 -12.86
N PRO A 55 -17.41 7.27 -12.95
CA PRO A 55 -17.65 6.19 -11.99
C PRO A 55 -16.60 5.08 -12.04
N THR A 56 -16.12 4.71 -13.22
CA THR A 56 -15.09 3.66 -13.36
C THR A 56 -13.71 4.14 -12.89
N MET A 57 -13.39 5.42 -13.10
CA MET A 57 -12.18 6.04 -12.57
C MET A 57 -12.14 6.08 -11.04
N ILE A 58 -13.27 6.41 -10.41
CA ILE A 58 -13.38 6.38 -8.94
C ILE A 58 -13.06 4.98 -8.43
N LEU A 59 -13.69 3.95 -8.99
CA LEU A 59 -13.49 2.57 -8.57
C LEU A 59 -12.06 2.07 -8.81
N GLN A 60 -11.42 2.41 -9.93
CA GLN A 60 -10.03 2.00 -10.18
C GLN A 60 -9.03 2.65 -9.23
N ALA A 61 -9.35 3.85 -8.72
CA ALA A 61 -8.44 4.64 -7.90
C ALA A 61 -8.43 4.18 -6.43
N LEU A 62 -9.48 3.48 -5.98
CA LEU A 62 -9.60 3.01 -4.59
C LEU A 62 -8.39 2.20 -4.10
N PRO A 63 -7.85 1.20 -4.83
CA PRO A 63 -6.71 0.42 -4.36
C PRO A 63 -5.34 1.14 -4.44
N ALA A 64 -5.31 2.46 -4.64
CA ALA A 64 -4.07 3.25 -4.63
C ALA A 64 -3.63 3.68 -3.22
N THR A 65 -4.52 3.63 -2.24
CA THR A 65 -4.26 4.17 -0.88
C THR A 65 -3.20 3.37 -0.12
N GLN A 66 -3.07 2.08 -0.36
CA GLN A 66 -2.07 1.23 0.30
C GLN A 66 -0.64 1.72 0.02
N ALA A 67 -0.36 2.16 -1.22
CA ALA A 67 0.92 2.78 -1.56
C ALA A 67 1.18 4.07 -0.75
N ILE A 68 0.14 4.88 -0.52
CA ILE A 68 0.24 6.12 0.28
C ILE A 68 0.55 5.77 1.74
N TYR A 69 -0.10 4.74 2.29
CA TYR A 69 0.17 4.28 3.66
C TYR A 69 1.61 3.77 3.81
N GLY A 70 2.08 2.96 2.85
CA GLY A 70 3.47 2.51 2.80
C GLY A 70 4.46 3.67 2.68
N PHE A 71 4.14 4.67 1.86
CA PHE A 71 4.94 5.89 1.70
C PHE A 71 5.04 6.70 3.00
N VAL A 72 3.92 6.88 3.73
CA VAL A 72 3.90 7.59 5.02
C VAL A 72 4.82 6.90 6.03
N ILE A 73 4.71 5.57 6.19
CA ILE A 73 5.57 4.83 7.12
C ILE A 73 7.04 4.87 6.67
N ALA A 74 7.32 4.71 5.38
CA ALA A 74 8.68 4.81 4.86
C ALA A 74 9.29 6.19 5.17
N PHE A 75 8.53 7.27 4.97
CA PHE A 75 8.94 8.62 5.29
C PHE A 75 9.22 8.80 6.80
N MET A 76 8.33 8.29 7.67
CA MET A 76 8.53 8.34 9.11
C MET A 76 9.76 7.55 9.57
N ILE A 77 10.02 6.38 8.99
CA ILE A 77 11.22 5.58 9.26
C ILE A 77 12.46 6.36 8.85
N VAL A 78 12.51 6.90 7.62
CA VAL A 78 13.68 7.65 7.11
C VAL A 78 14.05 8.83 8.02
N ASN A 79 13.06 9.54 8.56
CA ASN A 79 13.30 10.66 9.49
C ASN A 79 13.92 10.23 10.83
N LYS A 80 13.79 8.95 11.23
CA LYS A 80 14.40 8.39 12.44
C LYS A 80 15.79 7.79 12.21
N ILE A 81 16.16 7.43 10.97
CA ILE A 81 17.40 6.67 10.68
C ILE A 81 18.66 7.39 11.17
N ALA A 82 18.71 8.73 11.12
CA ALA A 82 19.89 9.49 11.52
C ALA A 82 20.28 9.28 12.99
N THR A 83 19.28 9.06 13.87
CA THR A 83 19.44 8.93 15.32
C THR A 83 19.55 7.47 15.78
N VAL A 84 19.61 6.50 14.86
CA VAL A 84 19.70 5.08 15.20
C VAL A 84 21.16 4.71 15.46
N GLU A 85 21.44 4.28 16.68
CA GLU A 85 22.79 3.89 17.14
C GLU A 85 22.92 2.39 17.43
N THR A 86 21.83 1.70 17.79
CA THR A 86 21.84 0.28 18.16
C THR A 86 21.27 -0.61 17.07
N LEU A 87 21.82 -1.82 16.94
CA LEU A 87 21.32 -2.84 15.99
C LEU A 87 19.86 -3.22 16.28
N GLU A 88 19.50 -3.29 17.56
CA GLU A 88 18.13 -3.52 18.01
C GLU A 88 17.15 -2.48 17.47
N ALA A 89 17.48 -1.18 17.58
CA ALA A 89 16.65 -0.11 17.04
C ALA A 89 16.56 -0.17 15.50
N GLY A 90 17.65 -0.51 14.82
CA GLY A 90 17.66 -0.72 13.37
C GLY A 90 16.73 -1.84 12.92
N LEU A 91 16.78 -2.99 13.59
CA LEU A 91 15.90 -4.14 13.33
C LEU A 91 14.45 -3.86 13.71
N ALA A 92 14.20 -3.10 14.77
CA ALA A 92 12.86 -2.67 15.15
C ALA A 92 12.23 -1.75 14.10
N LEU A 93 13.01 -0.84 13.50
CA LEU A 93 12.56 -0.03 12.36
C LEU A 93 12.30 -0.88 11.11
N MET A 94 13.09 -1.93 10.87
CA MET A 94 12.81 -2.90 9.81
C MET A 94 11.44 -3.57 10.04
N ALA A 95 11.22 -4.08 11.25
CA ALA A 95 9.98 -4.76 11.63
C ALA A 95 8.76 -3.83 11.48
N THR A 96 8.93 -2.54 11.73
CA THR A 96 7.88 -1.50 11.60
C THR A 96 7.35 -1.36 10.17
N GLY A 97 8.18 -1.60 9.16
CA GLY A 97 7.75 -1.51 7.75
C GLY A 97 6.95 -2.72 7.26
N ILE A 98 7.03 -3.86 7.95
CA ILE A 98 6.45 -5.13 7.50
C ILE A 98 4.91 -5.10 7.48
N PRO A 99 4.20 -4.66 8.55
CA PRO A 99 2.73 -4.73 8.58
C PRO A 99 2.11 -3.95 7.42
N VAL A 100 2.46 -2.67 7.25
CA VAL A 100 1.90 -1.84 6.16
C VAL A 100 2.31 -2.32 4.78
N GLY A 101 3.55 -2.82 4.62
CA GLY A 101 4.04 -3.33 3.34
C GLY A 101 3.28 -4.58 2.90
N VAL A 102 3.30 -5.63 3.74
CA VAL A 102 2.71 -6.94 3.41
C VAL A 102 1.20 -6.88 3.37
N VAL A 103 0.56 -6.30 4.39
CA VAL A 103 -0.91 -6.17 4.40
C VAL A 103 -1.35 -5.20 3.30
N GLY A 104 -0.60 -4.14 3.02
CA GLY A 104 -0.85 -3.26 1.88
C GLY A 104 -0.86 -4.00 0.55
N PHE A 105 0.13 -4.87 0.30
CA PHE A 105 0.18 -5.68 -0.92
C PHE A 105 -1.04 -6.59 -1.08
N ILE A 106 -1.37 -7.32 0.00
CA ILE A 106 -2.47 -8.29 -0.01
C ILE A 106 -3.81 -7.56 -0.15
N SER A 107 -4.08 -6.56 0.70
CA SER A 107 -5.33 -5.82 0.72
C SER A 107 -5.58 -5.07 -0.60
N ALA A 108 -4.58 -4.40 -1.17
CA ALA A 108 -4.71 -3.75 -2.47
C ALA A 108 -5.10 -4.75 -3.56
N THR A 109 -4.47 -5.93 -3.60
CA THR A 109 -4.79 -6.97 -4.59
C THR A 109 -6.24 -7.44 -4.49
N TRP A 110 -6.77 -7.61 -3.28
CA TRP A 110 -8.16 -7.99 -3.06
C TRP A 110 -9.12 -6.83 -3.35
N GLN A 111 -8.77 -5.62 -2.95
CA GLN A 111 -9.58 -4.44 -3.21
C GLN A 111 -9.67 -4.16 -4.71
N GLY A 112 -8.59 -4.35 -5.47
CA GLY A 112 -8.64 -4.26 -6.94
C GLY A 112 -9.60 -5.25 -7.58
N LYS A 113 -9.70 -6.48 -7.06
CA LYS A 113 -10.71 -7.45 -7.53
C LYS A 113 -12.14 -6.97 -7.22
N VAL A 114 -12.36 -6.42 -6.03
CA VAL A 114 -13.67 -5.86 -5.64
C VAL A 114 -14.02 -4.63 -6.48
N SER A 115 -13.06 -3.72 -6.70
CA SER A 115 -13.20 -2.56 -7.59
C SER A 115 -13.51 -2.98 -9.02
N THR A 116 -12.83 -4.00 -9.54
CA THR A 116 -13.09 -4.57 -10.87
C THR A 116 -14.51 -5.13 -10.98
N ALA A 117 -14.97 -5.88 -9.97
CA ALA A 117 -16.36 -6.34 -9.91
C ALA A 117 -17.35 -5.18 -9.82
N GLY A 118 -17.01 -4.13 -9.07
CA GLY A 118 -17.76 -2.89 -8.98
C GLY A 118 -17.87 -2.17 -10.33
N ILE A 119 -16.82 -2.18 -11.14
CA ILE A 119 -16.80 -1.61 -12.49
C ILE A 119 -17.81 -2.35 -13.38
N HIS A 120 -17.83 -3.69 -13.33
CA HIS A 120 -18.83 -4.47 -14.05
C HIS A 120 -20.26 -4.23 -13.54
N LEU A 121 -20.43 -4.00 -12.24
CA LEU A 121 -21.72 -3.64 -11.67
C LEU A 121 -22.23 -2.29 -12.23
N VAL A 122 -21.40 -1.24 -12.20
CA VAL A 122 -21.81 0.09 -12.68
C VAL A 122 -21.99 0.16 -14.19
N ALA A 123 -21.36 -0.76 -14.94
CA ALA A 123 -21.60 -0.91 -16.38
C ALA A 123 -23.04 -1.39 -16.69
N LYS A 124 -23.71 -2.05 -15.75
CA LYS A 124 -25.11 -2.50 -15.91
C LYS A 124 -26.10 -1.70 -15.07
N ARG A 125 -25.65 -1.18 -13.92
CA ARG A 125 -26.44 -0.46 -12.92
C ARG A 125 -25.66 0.73 -12.40
N PRO A 126 -25.58 1.84 -13.16
CA PRO A 126 -24.76 3.00 -12.80
C PRO A 126 -25.18 3.65 -11.47
N GLU A 127 -26.44 3.55 -11.09
CA GLU A 127 -26.98 3.99 -9.81
C GLU A 127 -26.39 3.22 -8.62
N ALA A 128 -25.80 2.04 -8.84
CA ALA A 128 -25.20 1.20 -7.81
C ALA A 128 -23.73 1.54 -7.50
N LEU A 129 -23.19 2.66 -8.00
CA LEU A 129 -21.83 3.11 -7.71
C LEU A 129 -21.54 3.18 -6.21
N GLY A 130 -22.46 3.72 -5.42
CA GLY A 130 -22.31 3.81 -3.96
C GLY A 130 -22.09 2.43 -3.32
N ASN A 131 -22.85 1.42 -3.74
CA ASN A 131 -22.71 0.06 -3.23
C ASN A 131 -21.34 -0.54 -3.59
N ALA A 132 -20.87 -0.32 -4.82
CA ALA A 132 -19.55 -0.78 -5.27
C ALA A 132 -18.42 -0.16 -4.43
N ILE A 133 -18.51 1.13 -4.12
CA ILE A 133 -17.54 1.83 -3.25
C ILE A 133 -17.56 1.22 -1.85
N ILE A 134 -18.74 1.02 -1.26
CA ILE A 134 -18.87 0.45 0.10
C ILE A 134 -18.21 -0.94 0.18
N TYR A 135 -18.42 -1.80 -0.82
CA TYR A 135 -17.77 -3.11 -0.84
C TYR A 135 -16.24 -3.01 -0.90
N ALA A 136 -15.70 -2.11 -1.73
CA ALA A 136 -14.26 -1.88 -1.80
C ALA A 136 -13.69 -1.31 -0.49
N LEU A 137 -14.43 -0.44 0.21
CA LEU A 137 -14.04 0.12 1.50
C LEU A 137 -13.98 -0.92 2.63
N MET A 138 -14.73 -2.02 2.56
CA MET A 138 -14.60 -3.09 3.56
C MET A 138 -13.22 -3.75 3.51
N VAL A 139 -12.59 -3.82 2.33
CA VAL A 139 -11.22 -4.32 2.20
C VAL A 139 -10.19 -3.27 2.67
N GLU A 140 -10.50 -1.98 2.50
CA GLU A 140 -9.66 -0.86 2.93
C GLU A 140 -9.33 -0.91 4.44
N MET A 141 -10.30 -1.33 5.25
CA MET A 141 -10.16 -1.38 6.71
C MET A 141 -8.91 -2.13 7.15
N PHE A 142 -8.55 -3.24 6.48
CA PHE A 142 -7.36 -4.02 6.82
C PHE A 142 -6.05 -3.26 6.55
N ALA A 143 -6.01 -2.46 5.48
CA ALA A 143 -4.86 -1.62 5.18
C ALA A 143 -4.68 -0.53 6.25
N ILE A 144 -5.78 0.14 6.63
CA ILE A 144 -5.76 1.16 7.69
C ILE A 144 -5.28 0.58 9.02
N LEU A 145 -5.78 -0.59 9.41
CA LEU A 145 -5.34 -1.25 10.64
C LEU A 145 -3.83 -1.58 10.60
N SER A 146 -3.30 -2.01 9.46
CA SER A 146 -1.85 -2.27 9.32
C SER A 146 -0.99 -1.00 9.39
N LEU A 147 -1.50 0.12 8.86
CA LEU A 147 -0.88 1.43 9.01
C LEU A 147 -0.83 1.82 10.49
N VAL A 148 -1.95 1.70 11.21
CA VAL A 148 -2.02 2.03 12.63
C VAL A 148 -1.03 1.20 13.44
N VAL A 149 -0.95 -0.11 13.19
CA VAL A 149 0.05 -0.98 13.86
C VAL A 149 1.47 -0.49 13.59
N SER A 150 1.80 -0.12 12.35
CA SER A 150 3.13 0.40 11.99
C SER A 150 3.43 1.73 12.70
N ILE A 151 2.44 2.63 12.82
CA ILE A 151 2.59 3.89 13.58
C ILE A 151 2.83 3.60 15.07
N LEU A 152 2.07 2.67 15.66
CA LEU A 152 2.22 2.31 17.07
C LEU A 152 3.61 1.71 17.35
N MET A 153 4.11 0.83 16.47
CA MET A 153 5.47 0.29 16.57
C MET A 153 6.53 1.39 16.49
N LEU A 154 6.38 2.32 15.54
CA LEU A 154 7.30 3.44 15.36
C LEU A 154 7.39 4.37 16.57
N ASN A 155 6.31 4.47 17.35
CA ASN A 155 6.26 5.28 18.57
C ASN A 155 6.93 4.61 19.78
N GLN A 156 7.24 3.31 19.71
CA GLN A 156 7.97 2.59 20.77
C GLN A 156 9.49 2.58 20.55
N ILE A 157 9.97 3.20 19.46
CA ILE A 157 11.38 3.27 19.06
C ILE A 157 11.84 4.72 19.09
#